data_AF-A0A370ESJ6-F1
#
_entry.id   AF-A0A370ESJ6-F1
#
_cell.length_a   1.000
_cell.length_b   1.000
_cell.length_c   1.000
_cell.angle_alpha   90.00
_cell.angle_beta   90.00
_cell.angle_gamma   90.00
#
_symmetry.space_group_name_H-M   'P 1'
#
loop_
_entity.id
_entity.type
_entity.pdbx_description
1 polymer ?
#
loop_
_entity_poly.entity_id
_entity_poly.type
_entity_poly.pdbx_seq_one_letter_code
_entity_poly.pdbx_strand_id
1 'polypeptide(L)'
;MKKIAELTLEELSLRKSKLKGVVIGYGILIVIALLLLIYLQAKPILFVPVSVLPVIGLPLFLSLKMTMDEIAKRKEEGDINL
;
A
#
# COMPACT_ATOMS: atom_id res chain seq x y z
N MET A 1 -14.65 3.83 -11.31
CA MET A 1 -13.45 4.50 -10.76
C MET A 1 -12.77 5.21 -11.92
N LYS A 2 -12.42 6.49 -11.77
CA LYS A 2 -11.58 7.19 -12.78
C LYS A 2 -10.27 6.42 -12.95
N LYS A 3 -9.77 6.31 -14.18
CA LYS A 3 -8.47 5.67 -14.44
C LYS A 3 -7.36 6.50 -13.80
N ILE A 4 -6.26 5.87 -13.41
CA ILE A 4 -5.11 6.57 -12.79
C ILE A 4 -4.61 7.70 -13.71
N ALA A 5 -4.68 7.49 -15.02
CA ALA A 5 -4.34 8.48 -16.05
C ALA A 5 -5.30 9.70 -16.12
N GLU A 6 -6.50 9.62 -15.54
CA GLU A 6 -7.50 10.69 -15.58
C GLU A 6 -7.48 11.59 -14.33
N LEU A 7 -6.62 11.28 -13.34
CA LEU A 7 -6.47 12.09 -12.14
C LEU A 7 -5.51 13.26 -12.39
N THR A 8 -5.80 14.41 -11.79
CA THR A 8 -4.88 15.56 -11.77
C THR A 8 -3.67 15.24 -10.87
N LEU A 9 -2.57 15.97 -11.02
CA LEU A 9 -1.37 15.78 -10.16
C LEU A 9 -1.68 15.93 -8.67
N GLU A 10 -2.59 16.83 -8.31
CA GLU A 10 -3.02 17.04 -6.93
C GLU A 10 -3.77 15.82 -6.39
N GLU A 11 -4.72 15.27 -7.16
CA GLU A 11 -5.46 14.06 -6.82
C GLU A 11 -4.53 12.83 -6.75
N LEU A 12 -3.54 12.75 -7.64
CA LEU A 12 -2.50 11.72 -7.67
C LEU A 12 -1.63 11.76 -6.40
N SER A 13 -1.22 12.96 -5.99
CA SER A 13 -0.41 13.16 -4.79
C SER A 13 -1.18 12.80 -3.51
N LEU A 14 -2.46 13.17 -3.44
CA LEU A 14 -3.35 12.85 -2.33
C LEU A 14 -3.58 11.33 -2.25
N ARG A 15 -3.84 10.69 -3.39
CA ARG A 15 -3.99 9.24 -3.50
C ARG A 15 -2.72 8.51 -3.06
N LYS A 16 -1.54 8.95 -3.51
CA LYS A 16 -0.25 8.40 -3.06
C LYS A 16 -0.08 8.49 -1.54
N SER A 17 -0.35 9.65 -0.95
CA SER A 17 -0.22 9.84 0.51
C SER A 17 -1.17 8.93 1.29
N LYS A 18 -2.43 8.80 0.83
CA LYS A 18 -3.41 7.86 1.43
C LYS A 18 -2.94 6.41 1.31
N LEU A 19 -2.57 5.95 0.12
CA LEU A 19 -2.10 4.56 -0.06
C LEU A 19 -0.82 4.28 0.73
N LYS A 20 0.12 5.21 0.78
CA LYS A 20 1.33 5.07 1.59
C LYS A 20 0.99 4.92 3.07
N GLY A 21 0.06 5.73 3.59
CA GLY A 21 -0.45 5.60 4.96
C GLY A 21 -1.08 4.24 5.22
N VAL A 22 -1.94 3.76 4.32
CA VAL A 22 -2.57 2.43 4.43
C VAL A 22 -1.54 1.31 4.41
N VAL A 23 -0.56 1.36 3.51
CA VAL A 23 0.51 0.35 3.41
C VAL A 23 1.36 0.31 4.68
N ILE A 24 1.72 1.47 5.24
CA ILE A 24 2.48 1.56 6.49
C ILE A 24 1.65 1.01 7.65
N GLY A 25 0.40 1.44 7.79
CA GLY A 25 -0.51 0.95 8.83
C GLY A 25 -0.72 -0.57 8.74
N TYR A 26 -0.86 -1.09 7.52
CA TYR A 26 -0.97 -2.52 7.25
C TYR A 26 0.26 -3.29 7.75
N GLY A 27 1.47 -2.81 7.44
CA GLY A 27 2.71 -3.41 7.92
C GLY A 27 2.81 -3.40 9.45
N ILE A 28 2.49 -2.27 10.08
CA ILE A 28 2.52 -2.14 11.55
C ILE A 28 1.57 -3.14 12.21
N LEU A 29 0.34 -3.29 11.69
CA LEU A 29 -0.64 -4.23 12.24
C LEU A 29 -0.16 -5.69 12.14
N ILE A 30 0.49 -6.08 11.05
CA ILE A 30 1.07 -7.43 10.91
C ILE A 30 2.15 -7.66 11.96
N VAL A 31 3.06 -6.69 12.16
CA VAL A 31 4.12 -6.80 13.16
C VAL A 31 3.54 -6.94 14.56
N ILE A 32 2.55 -6.11 14.92
CA ILE A 32 1.88 -6.20 16.23
C ILE A 32 1.21 -7.56 16.40
N ALA A 33 0.49 -8.06 15.37
CA ALA A 33 -0.15 -9.37 15.42
C ALA A 33 0.87 -10.51 15.63
N LEU A 34 2.01 -10.47 14.94
CA LEU A 34 3.09 -11.43 15.13
C LEU A 34 3.67 -11.38 16.54
N LEU A 35 3.95 -10.18 17.07
CA LEU A 35 4.46 -10.00 18.42
C LEU A 35 3.48 -10.54 19.47
N LEU A 36 2.18 -10.31 19.29
CA LEU A 36 1.13 -10.85 20.17
C LEU A 36 1.08 -12.38 20.14
N LEU A 37 1.15 -13.00 18.96
CA LEU A 37 1.16 -14.45 18.82
C LEU A 37 2.41 -15.08 19.47
N ILE A 38 3.56 -14.44 19.31
CA ILE A 38 4.82 -14.88 19.95
C ILE A 38 4.72 -14.73 21.47
N TYR A 39 4.27 -13.58 21.96
CA TYR A 39 4.10 -13.29 23.39
C TYR A 39 3.16 -14.30 24.07
N LEU A 40 2.06 -14.66 23.40
CA LEU A 40 1.08 -15.61 23.91
C LEU A 40 1.50 -17.09 23.75
N GLN A 41 2.67 -17.37 23.16
CA GLN A 41 3.10 -18.72 22.79
C GLN A 41 2.01 -19.48 22.01
N ALA A 42 1.37 -18.76 21.07
CA ALA A 42 0.23 -19.29 20.34
C ALA A 42 0.60 -20.55 19.55
N LYS A 43 -0.39 -21.43 19.35
CA LYS A 43 -0.19 -22.63 18.54
C LYS A 43 0.26 -22.25 17.12
N PRO A 44 1.16 -23.01 16.48
CA PRO A 44 1.67 -22.72 15.14
C PRO A 44 0.57 -22.48 14.08
N ILE A 45 -0.58 -23.14 14.24
CA ILE A 45 -1.75 -22.97 13.36
C ILE A 45 -2.27 -21.52 13.32
N LEU A 46 -2.10 -20.73 14.39
CA LEU A 46 -2.53 -19.33 14.44
C LEU A 46 -1.60 -18.37 13.66
N PHE A 47 -0.40 -18.81 13.30
CA PHE A 47 0.50 -18.00 12.46
C PHE A 47 0.12 -18.04 10.97
N VAL A 48 -0.61 -19.07 10.54
CA VAL A 48 -1.07 -19.24 9.15
C VAL A 48 -1.89 -18.05 8.65
N PRO A 49 -2.94 -17.56 9.33
CA PRO A 49 -3.68 -16.38 8.84
C PRO A 49 -2.79 -15.13 8.75
N VAL A 50 -1.84 -14.96 9.68
CA VAL A 50 -0.93 -13.80 9.68
C VAL A 50 0.07 -13.87 8.53
N SER A 51 0.53 -15.07 8.15
CA SER A 51 1.44 -15.25 7.00
C SER A 51 0.76 -15.02 5.65
N VAL A 52 -0.56 -15.13 5.57
CA VAL A 52 -1.34 -14.85 4.35
C VAL A 52 -1.61 -13.35 4.16
N LEU A 53 -1.56 -12.55 5.23
CA LEU A 53 -1.80 -11.10 5.16
C LEU A 53 -0.89 -10.40 4.12
N PRO A 54 0.45 -10.58 4.10
CA PRO A 54 1.30 -9.98 3.07
C PRO A 54 0.84 -10.26 1.62
N VAL A 55 0.32 -11.47 1.36
CA VAL A 55 -0.17 -11.87 0.04
C VAL A 55 -1.45 -11.11 -0.32
N ILE A 56 -2.38 -10.99 0.62
CA ILE A 56 -3.62 -10.20 0.45
C ILE A 56 -3.29 -8.71 0.25
N GLY A 57 -2.21 -8.22 0.85
CA GLY A 57 -1.75 -6.84 0.71
C GLY A 57 -1.11 -6.50 -0.65
N LEU A 58 -0.78 -7.48 -1.50
CA LEU A 58 -0.10 -7.24 -2.79
C LEU A 58 -0.80 -6.22 -3.70
N PRO A 59 -2.13 -6.26 -3.90
CA PRO A 59 -2.83 -5.27 -4.73
C PRO A 59 -2.70 -3.84 -4.23
N LEU A 60 -2.57 -3.65 -2.91
CA LEU A 60 -2.34 -2.34 -2.27
C LEU A 60 -0.95 -1.80 -2.65
N PHE A 61 0.09 -2.63 -2.58
CA PHE A 61 1.44 -2.27 -3.01
C PHE A 61 1.50 -1.97 -4.51
N LEU A 62 0.84 -2.78 -5.35
CA LEU A 62 0.77 -2.56 -6.79
C LEU A 62 0.07 -1.25 -7.12
N SER A 63 -1.04 -0.94 -6.43
CA SER A 63 -1.76 0.32 -6.62
C SER A 63 -0.92 1.54 -6.24
N LEU A 64 -0.12 1.43 -5.17
CA LEU A 64 0.81 2.49 -4.78
C LEU A 64 1.92 2.66 -5.81
N LYS A 65 2.50 1.56 -6.29
CA LYS A 65 3.53 1.57 -7.33
C LYS A 65 3.02 2.19 -8.63
N MET A 66 1.85 1.78 -9.12
CA MET A 66 1.24 2.37 -10.31
C MET A 66 1.01 3.88 -10.17
N THR A 67 0.58 4.34 -8.99
CA THR A 67 0.40 5.78 -8.72
C THR A 67 1.74 6.51 -8.73
N MET A 68 2.80 5.90 -8.18
CA MET A 68 4.14 6.48 -8.19
C MET A 68 4.77 6.51 -9.59
N ASP A 69 4.61 5.44 -10.36
CA ASP A 69 5.11 5.33 -11.73
C ASP A 69 4.43 6.38 -12.62
N GLU A 70 3.11 6.60 -12.46
CA GLU A 70 2.38 7.65 -13.19
C GLU A 70 2.88 9.06 -12.81
N ILE A 71 3.10 9.34 -11.51
CA ILE A 71 3.66 10.62 -11.06
C ILE A 71 5.08 10.84 -11.63
N ALA A 72 5.91 9.79 -11.63
CA ALA A 72 7.27 9.86 -12.15
C ALA A 72 7.26 10.13 -13.66
N LYS A 73 6.41 9.43 -14.41
CA LYS A 73 6.23 9.61 -15.85
C LYS A 73 5.82 11.04 -16.19
N ARG A 74 4.81 11.62 -15.53
CA ARG A 74 4.38 13.00 -15.78
C ARG A 74 5.46 14.04 -15.45
N LYS A 75 6.28 13.74 -14.44
CA LYS A 75 7.43 14.59 -14.09
C LYS A 75 8.53 14.56 -15.16
N GLU A 76 8.76 13.41 -15.80
CA GLU A 76 9.71 13.26 -16.92
C GLU A 76 9.21 13.92 -18.21
N GLU A 77 7.90 13.85 -18.46
CA GLU A 77 7.24 14.46 -19.63
C GLU A 77 7.08 15.99 -19.52
N GLY A 78 7.42 16.58 -18.36
CA GLY A 78 7.30 18.02 -18.14
C GLY A 78 5.85 18.51 -18.09
N ASP A 79 4.90 17.61 -17.90
CA ASP A 79 3.47 17.90 -17.93
C ASP A 79 3.02 18.50 -16.60
N ILE A 80 3.11 19.83 -16.50
CA ILE A 80 2.79 20.62 -15.30
C ILE A 80 1.31 21.00 -15.23
N ASN A 81 0.49 20.68 -16.23
CA ASN A 81 -0.92 21.07 -16.30
C ASN A 81 -1.77 19.98 -16.95
N LEU A 82 -2.60 19.31 -16.15
CA LEU A 82 -4.06 19.28 -16.37
C LEU A 82 -4.76 18.71 -15.11
#